data_AF-A0AAN4YER2-F1
#
_entry.id   AF-A0AAN4YER2-F1
#
_cell.length_a   1.000
_cell.length_b   1.000
_cell.length_c   1.000
_cell.angle_alpha   90.00
_cell.angle_beta   90.00
_cell.angle_gamma   90.00
#
_symmetry.space_group_name_H-M   'P 1'
#
loop_
_entity.id
_entity.type
_entity.pdbx_description
1 polymer ?
#
loop_
_entity_poly.entity_id
_entity_poly.type
_entity_poly.pdbx_seq_one_letter_code
_entity_poly.pdbx_strand_id
1 'polypeptide(L)'
;MKFFTSLQLGLTSPVMSSEFNILTPNAMLGYGYRAEHFWYGIEKFTPKAIIVDSGSTDGGPYKLGLNKMTCGRDSYIRDLTPILQACFHKKIQVLIGSVGGDGSDKHVQEMFEIVQEISAKQGFSFNVATISAGFHRDLLRQRIVSKKVGPCGPVEELTVESADRAIDVVAQMGAEPYVDMDRLRAVT
;
A
#
# COMPACT_ATOMS: atom_id res chain seq x y z
N MET A 1 -43.28 34.05 -40.05
CA MET A 1 -42.75 34.34 -38.70
C MET A 1 -42.40 33.03 -38.00
N LYS A 2 -41.14 32.60 -38.07
CA LYS A 2 -40.48 31.70 -37.11
C LYS A 2 -39.00 32.06 -37.13
N PHE A 3 -38.45 32.29 -35.94
CA PHE A 3 -37.09 32.77 -35.65
C PHE A 3 -36.32 31.66 -34.92
N PHE A 4 -34.99 31.80 -34.89
CA PHE A 4 -33.97 31.17 -34.01
C PHE A 4 -33.61 29.70 -34.27
N THR A 5 -32.36 29.22 -34.19
CA THR A 5 -30.98 29.75 -34.27
C THR A 5 -30.08 28.51 -34.34
N SER A 6 -28.91 28.63 -34.95
CA SER A 6 -27.85 27.63 -34.86
C SER A 6 -27.39 27.45 -33.40
N LEU A 7 -27.37 26.21 -32.89
CA LEU A 7 -26.52 25.85 -31.78
C LEU A 7 -25.60 24.71 -32.25
N GLN A 8 -24.33 25.05 -32.47
CA GLN A 8 -23.26 24.09 -32.70
C GLN A 8 -23.22 23.13 -31.51
N LEU A 9 -23.56 21.86 -31.75
CA LEU A 9 -23.17 20.76 -30.87
C LEU A 9 -21.65 20.61 -30.99
N GLY A 10 -20.92 21.40 -30.21
CA GLY A 10 -19.52 21.17 -29.95
C GLY A 10 -19.38 19.83 -29.25
N LEU A 11 -18.88 18.82 -29.96
CA LEU A 11 -18.23 17.67 -29.35
C LEU A 11 -17.05 18.22 -28.55
N THR A 12 -17.25 18.54 -27.27
CA THR A 12 -16.14 18.80 -26.38
C THR A 12 -15.44 17.47 -26.18
N SER A 13 -14.31 17.30 -26.85
CA SER A 13 -13.30 16.32 -26.48
C SER A 13 -13.16 16.35 -24.96
N PRO A 14 -13.12 15.20 -24.24
CA PRO A 14 -12.94 15.22 -22.80
C PRO A 14 -11.67 16.00 -22.52
N VAL A 15 -11.80 17.12 -21.80
CA VAL A 15 -10.66 17.85 -21.26
C VAL A 15 -9.98 16.86 -20.32
N MET A 16 -8.91 16.22 -20.80
CA MET A 16 -7.98 15.51 -19.96
C MET A 16 -7.43 16.52 -18.98
N SER A 17 -7.99 16.56 -17.77
CA SER A 17 -7.40 17.31 -16.66
C SER A 17 -5.94 16.86 -16.53
N SER A 18 -5.01 17.80 -16.65
CA SER A 18 -3.58 17.57 -16.44
C SER A 18 -3.24 17.32 -14.96
N GLU A 19 -4.23 17.39 -14.08
CA GLU A 19 -4.06 17.29 -12.64
C GLU A 19 -4.12 15.83 -12.18
N PHE A 20 -3.03 15.37 -11.54
CA PHE A 20 -2.92 14.05 -10.95
C PHE A 20 -3.13 14.16 -9.43
N ASN A 21 -4.36 13.85 -8.99
CA ASN A 21 -4.72 13.91 -7.58
C ASN A 21 -4.63 12.53 -6.92
N ILE A 22 -3.97 12.48 -5.76
CA ILE A 22 -3.88 11.31 -4.89
C ILE A 22 -4.65 11.62 -3.62
N LEU A 23 -5.37 10.63 -3.09
CA LEU A 23 -6.03 10.73 -1.79
C LEU A 23 -5.39 9.79 -0.77
N THR A 24 -4.98 10.33 0.37
CA THR A 24 -4.43 9.58 1.49
C THR A 24 -5.33 9.77 2.70
N PRO A 25 -6.18 8.77 3.04
CA PRO A 25 -7.19 8.92 4.10
C PRO A 25 -6.58 8.98 5.51
N ASN A 26 -5.41 8.36 5.70
CA ASN A 26 -4.67 8.33 6.96
C ASN A 26 -3.17 8.11 6.69
N ALA A 27 -2.35 8.34 7.71
CA ALA A 27 -0.91 8.07 7.69
C ALA A 27 -0.54 6.67 8.20
N MET A 28 -1.52 5.90 8.68
CA MET A 28 -1.33 4.56 9.22
C MET A 28 -2.65 3.81 9.08
N LEU A 29 -2.64 2.72 8.32
CA LEU A 29 -3.84 1.90 8.17
C LEU A 29 -4.21 1.27 9.51
N GLY A 30 -5.48 1.37 9.90
CA GLY A 30 -5.99 0.90 11.18
C GLY A 30 -6.12 2.01 12.24
N TYR A 31 -5.54 3.20 12.04
CA TYR A 31 -5.72 4.32 12.98
C TYR A 31 -7.07 5.00 12.83
N GLY A 32 -7.77 4.78 11.72
CA GLY A 32 -9.09 5.35 11.46
C GLY A 32 -9.02 6.71 10.79
N TYR A 33 -10.13 7.04 10.16
CA TYR A 33 -10.41 8.34 9.57
C TYR A 33 -11.92 8.53 9.50
N ARG A 34 -12.36 9.77 9.30
CA ARG A 34 -13.78 10.08 9.18
C ARG A 34 -14.28 9.66 7.80
N ALA A 35 -15.24 8.72 7.77
CA ALA A 35 -15.80 8.20 6.53
C ALA A 35 -16.42 9.32 5.67
N GLU A 36 -17.08 10.29 6.30
CA GLU A 36 -17.65 11.45 5.59
C GLU A 36 -16.59 12.24 4.82
N HIS A 37 -15.40 12.44 5.41
CA HIS A 37 -14.32 13.19 4.79
C HIS A 37 -13.67 12.40 3.65
N PHE A 38 -13.52 11.08 3.85
CA PHE A 38 -13.03 10.18 2.81
C PHE A 38 -13.93 10.23 1.58
N TRP A 39 -15.24 10.00 1.74
CA TRP A 39 -16.18 10.01 0.63
C TRP A 39 -16.31 11.38 -0.03
N TYR A 40 -16.29 12.46 0.76
CA TYR A 40 -16.21 13.82 0.20
C TYR A 40 -14.99 13.97 -0.71
N GLY A 41 -13.81 13.51 -0.29
CA GLY A 41 -12.60 13.58 -1.09
C GLY A 41 -12.68 12.77 -2.39
N ILE A 42 -13.23 11.55 -2.30
CA ILE A 42 -13.48 10.69 -3.46
C ILE A 42 -14.41 11.36 -4.47
N GLU A 43 -15.53 11.89 -4.02
CA GLU A 43 -16.56 12.48 -4.88
C GLU A 43 -16.16 13.84 -5.45
N LYS A 44 -15.50 14.68 -4.64
CA LYS A 44 -15.15 16.04 -5.02
C LYS A 44 -13.95 16.08 -5.98
N PHE A 45 -12.93 15.27 -5.71
CA PHE A 45 -11.63 15.37 -6.40
C PHE A 45 -11.37 14.25 -7.40
N THR A 46 -12.18 13.18 -7.39
CA THR A 46 -12.04 12.02 -8.31
C THR A 46 -10.58 11.57 -8.42
N PRO A 47 -9.92 11.21 -7.29
CA PRO A 47 -8.50 10.94 -7.27
C PRO A 47 -8.15 9.74 -8.15
N LYS A 48 -6.96 9.75 -8.73
CA LYS A 48 -6.46 8.66 -9.58
C LYS A 48 -6.00 7.46 -8.76
N ALA A 49 -5.49 7.73 -7.56
CA ALA A 49 -5.05 6.71 -6.64
C ALA A 49 -5.43 7.06 -5.20
N ILE A 50 -5.69 6.02 -4.41
CA ILE A 50 -5.71 6.06 -2.96
C ILE A 50 -4.40 5.43 -2.49
N ILE A 51 -3.60 6.16 -1.73
CA ILE A 51 -2.30 5.67 -1.22
C ILE A 51 -2.30 5.76 0.29
N VAL A 52 -1.97 4.65 0.94
CA VAL A 52 -1.73 4.56 2.38
C VAL A 52 -0.38 3.89 2.59
N ASP A 53 0.56 4.54 3.27
CA ASP A 53 1.82 3.91 3.69
C ASP A 53 1.91 3.94 5.20
N SER A 54 2.17 2.78 5.79
CA SER A 54 2.15 2.54 7.24
C SER A 54 3.56 2.43 7.85
N GLY A 55 4.59 2.82 7.10
CA GLY A 55 5.98 2.68 7.50
C GLY A 55 6.35 3.63 8.63
N SER A 56 7.15 3.17 9.58
CA SER A 56 7.67 3.99 10.67
C SER A 56 9.04 3.51 11.13
N THR A 57 9.93 4.46 11.43
CA THR A 57 11.21 4.21 12.10
C THR A 57 11.07 4.15 13.62
N ASP A 58 9.99 4.72 14.17
CA ASP A 58 9.87 5.01 15.60
C ASP A 58 9.28 3.84 16.38
N GLY A 59 8.63 2.89 15.70
CA GLY A 59 7.99 1.72 16.31
C GLY A 59 8.97 0.71 16.92
N GLY A 60 10.25 0.80 16.54
CA GLY A 60 11.28 -0.15 16.97
C GLY A 60 11.02 -1.59 16.50
N PRO A 61 11.83 -2.56 16.97
CA PRO A 61 11.77 -3.93 16.46
C PRO A 61 10.64 -4.78 17.07
N TYR A 62 9.86 -4.25 18.01
CA TYR A 62 8.92 -5.03 18.83
C TYR A 62 7.86 -5.76 17.99
N LYS A 63 7.24 -5.07 17.03
CA LYS A 63 6.14 -5.60 16.21
C LYS A 63 6.62 -6.69 15.27
N LEU A 64 7.68 -6.42 14.52
CA LEU A 64 8.35 -7.38 13.65
C LEU A 64 8.87 -8.59 14.44
N GLY A 65 9.53 -8.33 15.57
CA GLY A 65 10.11 -9.38 16.44
C GLY A 65 9.08 -10.29 17.10
N LEU A 66 7.84 -9.84 17.28
CA LEU A 66 6.74 -10.67 17.79
C LEU A 66 5.78 -11.16 16.71
N ASN A 67 6.03 -10.83 15.44
CA ASN A 67 5.12 -11.11 14.32
C ASN A 67 3.69 -10.62 14.63
N LYS A 68 3.58 -9.36 15.05
CA LYS A 68 2.30 -8.71 15.36
C LYS A 68 2.15 -7.47 14.52
N MET A 69 0.99 -7.32 13.88
CA MET A 69 0.61 -6.06 13.26
C MET A 69 0.51 -4.92 14.29
N THR A 70 0.63 -3.69 13.79
CA THR A 70 0.51 -2.48 14.62
C THR A 70 -0.87 -2.37 15.25
N CYS A 71 -1.93 -2.58 14.46
CA CYS A 71 -3.33 -2.49 14.90
C CYS A 71 -4.00 -3.86 15.02
N GLY A 72 -5.16 -3.91 15.68
CA GLY A 72 -6.02 -5.10 15.66
C GLY A 72 -6.70 -5.29 14.30
N ARG A 73 -7.04 -6.54 13.97
CA ARG A 73 -7.68 -6.92 12.70
C ARG A 73 -8.91 -6.09 12.36
N ASP A 74 -9.79 -5.86 13.33
CA ASP A 74 -11.04 -5.10 13.12
C ASP A 74 -10.78 -3.65 12.68
N SER A 75 -9.69 -3.05 13.17
CA SER A 75 -9.28 -1.70 12.74
C SER A 75 -8.90 -1.66 11.26
N TYR A 76 -8.20 -2.69 10.77
CA TYR A 76 -7.87 -2.81 9.35
C TYR A 76 -9.12 -3.03 8.50
N ILE A 77 -10.05 -3.88 8.95
CA ILE A 77 -11.33 -4.11 8.25
C ILE A 77 -12.13 -2.81 8.15
N ARG A 78 -12.26 -2.07 9.26
CA ARG A 78 -12.95 -0.76 9.31
C ARG A 78 -12.38 0.21 8.28
N ASP A 79 -11.06 0.33 8.22
CA ASP A 79 -10.38 1.30 7.37
C ASP A 79 -10.32 0.86 5.90
N LEU A 80 -10.18 -0.44 5.62
CA LEU A 80 -10.09 -0.97 4.25
C LEU A 80 -11.44 -1.03 3.54
N THR A 81 -12.52 -1.30 4.26
CA THR A 81 -13.84 -1.51 3.65
C THR A 81 -14.25 -0.35 2.72
N PRO A 82 -14.27 0.92 3.18
CA PRO A 82 -14.61 2.05 2.29
C PRO A 82 -13.56 2.31 1.20
N ILE A 83 -12.27 2.03 1.43
CA ILE A 83 -11.23 2.12 0.39
C ILE A 83 -11.51 1.14 -0.75
N LEU A 84 -11.83 -0.12 -0.42
CA LEU A 84 -12.14 -1.17 -1.40
C LEU A 84 -13.47 -0.89 -2.11
N GLN A 85 -14.46 -0.34 -1.42
CA GLN A 85 -15.71 0.13 -2.05
C GLN A 85 -15.42 1.23 -3.08
N ALA A 86 -14.61 2.24 -2.74
CA ALA A 86 -14.22 3.29 -3.67
C ALA A 86 -13.44 2.73 -4.86
N CYS A 87 -12.48 1.82 -4.61
CA CYS A 87 -11.74 1.11 -5.66
C CYS A 87 -12.69 0.39 -6.64
N PHE A 88 -13.62 -0.40 -6.11
CA PHE A 88 -14.52 -1.20 -6.93
C PHE A 88 -15.49 -0.36 -7.76
N HIS A 89 -16.15 0.62 -7.12
CA HIS A 89 -17.21 1.42 -7.74
C HIS A 89 -16.69 2.58 -8.61
N LYS A 90 -15.58 3.21 -8.21
CA LYS A 90 -15.01 4.38 -8.90
C LYS A 90 -13.81 4.04 -9.77
N LYS A 91 -13.34 2.78 -9.76
CA LYS A 91 -12.18 2.31 -10.53
C LYS A 91 -10.88 3.07 -10.19
N ILE A 92 -10.74 3.44 -8.92
CA ILE A 92 -9.58 4.14 -8.39
C ILE A 92 -8.53 3.10 -7.97
N GLN A 93 -7.26 3.33 -8.32
CA GLN A 93 -6.17 2.44 -7.91
C GLN A 93 -5.90 2.57 -6.41
N VAL A 94 -5.54 1.48 -5.74
CA VAL A 94 -5.20 1.47 -4.32
C VAL A 94 -3.79 0.92 -4.16
N LEU A 95 -2.94 1.67 -3.46
CA LEU A 95 -1.59 1.25 -3.08
C LEU A 95 -1.46 1.29 -1.57
N ILE A 96 -0.95 0.20 -0.98
CA ILE A 96 -0.75 0.07 0.45
C ILE A 96 0.71 -0.30 0.72
N GLY A 97 1.45 0.62 1.32
CA GLY A 97 2.84 0.45 1.71
C GLY A 97 2.99 0.00 3.16
N SER A 98 4.11 -0.68 3.45
CA SER A 98 4.52 -1.10 4.80
C SER A 98 3.39 -1.77 5.59
N VAL A 99 2.68 -2.69 4.92
CA VAL A 99 1.51 -3.39 5.44
C VAL A 99 1.78 -3.97 6.84
N GLY A 100 0.82 -3.81 7.75
CA GLY A 100 0.97 -4.24 9.15
C GLY A 100 1.91 -3.36 9.98
N GLY A 101 2.58 -2.38 9.38
CA GLY A 101 3.52 -1.43 9.99
C GLY A 101 4.97 -1.67 9.58
N ASP A 102 5.35 -2.91 9.26
CA ASP A 102 6.72 -3.30 8.93
C ASP A 102 6.89 -3.87 7.51
N GLY A 103 5.79 -4.19 6.81
CA GLY A 103 5.83 -4.72 5.45
C GLY A 103 6.42 -6.12 5.32
N SER A 104 6.51 -6.90 6.40
CA SER A 104 6.94 -8.30 6.34
C SER A 104 6.00 -9.15 5.49
N ASP A 105 6.53 -10.20 4.87
CA ASP A 105 5.75 -11.10 3.99
C ASP A 105 4.53 -11.70 4.72
N LYS A 106 4.68 -12.00 6.02
CA LYS A 106 3.59 -12.51 6.86
C LYS A 106 2.48 -11.48 7.01
N HIS A 107 2.82 -10.23 7.28
CA HIS A 107 1.82 -9.16 7.39
C HIS A 107 1.20 -8.81 6.03
N VAL A 108 1.96 -8.89 4.93
CA VAL A 108 1.43 -8.77 3.57
C VAL A 108 0.38 -9.86 3.31
N GLN A 109 0.67 -11.10 3.68
CA GLN A 109 -0.25 -12.23 3.52
C GLN A 109 -1.51 -12.07 4.38
N GLU A 110 -1.38 -11.73 5.67
CA GLU A 110 -2.53 -11.52 6.56
C GLU A 110 -3.41 -10.34 6.08
N MET A 111 -2.82 -9.28 5.53
CA MET A 111 -3.58 -8.19 4.93
C MET A 111 -4.29 -8.62 3.64
N PHE A 112 -3.64 -9.43 2.82
CA PHE A 112 -4.26 -9.99 1.63
C PHE A 112 -5.48 -10.83 1.99
N GLU A 113 -5.43 -11.61 3.07
CA GLU A 113 -6.57 -12.36 3.59
C GLU A 113 -7.70 -11.43 4.06
N ILE A 114 -7.40 -10.30 4.71
CA ILE A 114 -8.41 -9.28 5.05
C ILE A 114 -9.08 -8.73 3.79
N VAL A 115 -8.30 -8.42 2.75
CA VAL A 115 -8.83 -7.96 1.46
C VAL A 115 -9.73 -9.02 0.82
N GLN A 116 -9.32 -10.29 0.83
CA GLN A 116 -10.12 -11.40 0.30
C GLN A 116 -11.42 -11.57 1.09
N GLU A 117 -11.38 -11.47 2.42
CA GLU A 117 -12.56 -11.56 3.28
C GLU A 117 -13.57 -10.45 2.97
N ILE A 118 -13.10 -9.19 2.90
CA ILE A 118 -13.97 -8.04 2.55
C ILE A 118 -14.55 -8.24 1.14
N SER A 119 -13.73 -8.68 0.19
CA SER A 119 -14.15 -8.89 -1.20
C SER A 119 -15.23 -9.96 -1.29
N ALA A 120 -15.06 -11.09 -0.60
CA ALA A 120 -16.05 -12.16 -0.56
C ALA A 120 -17.37 -11.68 0.08
N LYS A 121 -17.31 -10.93 1.19
CA LYS A 121 -18.49 -10.39 1.86
C LYS A 121 -19.27 -9.37 1.01
N GLN A 122 -18.56 -8.56 0.23
CA GLN A 122 -19.16 -7.49 -0.58
C GLN A 122 -19.44 -7.90 -2.03
N GLY A 123 -19.02 -9.09 -2.46
CA GLY A 123 -19.13 -9.54 -3.84
C GLY A 123 -18.20 -8.81 -4.81
N PHE A 124 -17.04 -8.34 -4.33
CA PHE A 124 -16.04 -7.66 -5.14
C PHE A 124 -15.06 -8.64 -5.77
N SER A 125 -14.53 -8.27 -6.94
CA SER A 125 -13.43 -8.96 -7.60
C SER A 125 -12.35 -7.92 -7.92
N PHE A 126 -11.13 -8.19 -7.48
CA PHE A 126 -9.99 -7.30 -7.64
C PHE A 126 -8.81 -8.05 -8.26
N ASN A 127 -8.05 -7.34 -9.09
CA ASN A 127 -6.70 -7.75 -9.47
C ASN A 127 -5.75 -7.26 -8.39
N VAL A 128 -5.29 -8.16 -7.53
CA VAL A 128 -4.37 -7.83 -6.43
C VAL A 128 -2.97 -8.31 -6.77
N ALA A 129 -1.99 -7.48 -6.44
CA ALA A 129 -0.57 -7.77 -6.54
C ALA A 129 0.04 -7.55 -5.15
N THR A 130 0.90 -8.46 -4.72
CA THR A 130 1.66 -8.33 -3.47
C THR A 130 3.14 -8.15 -3.78
N ILE A 131 3.82 -7.37 -2.94
CA ILE A 131 5.25 -7.11 -3.04
C ILE A 131 5.88 -7.68 -1.77
N SER A 132 6.86 -8.56 -1.94
CA SER A 132 7.55 -9.23 -0.84
C SER A 132 8.79 -8.44 -0.44
N ALA A 133 8.97 -8.29 0.87
CA ALA A 133 10.18 -7.72 1.48
C ALA A 133 11.12 -8.81 2.02
N GLY A 134 10.79 -10.09 1.80
CA GLY A 134 11.53 -11.22 2.31
C GLY A 134 13.01 -11.20 1.93
N PHE A 135 13.87 -11.54 2.89
CA PHE A 135 15.31 -11.56 2.68
C PHE A 135 15.89 -12.96 2.90
N HIS A 136 16.70 -13.43 1.96
CA HIS A 136 17.37 -14.74 2.08
C HIS A 136 18.45 -14.69 3.18
N ARG A 137 18.25 -15.46 4.26
CA ARG A 137 19.18 -15.51 5.40
C ARG A 137 20.58 -15.97 5.01
N ASP A 138 20.70 -16.91 4.07
CA ASP A 138 22.01 -17.35 3.60
C ASP A 138 22.78 -16.25 2.88
N LEU A 139 22.09 -15.39 2.13
CA LEU A 139 22.69 -14.21 1.53
C LEU A 139 23.17 -13.24 2.61
N LEU A 140 22.38 -13.02 3.66
CA LEU A 140 22.77 -12.18 4.80
C LEU A 140 24.04 -12.70 5.46
N ARG A 141 24.06 -13.99 5.81
CA ARG A 141 25.23 -14.67 6.42
C ARG A 141 26.47 -14.52 5.55
N GLN A 142 26.35 -14.79 4.24
CA GLN A 142 27.46 -14.64 3.30
C GLN A 142 28.00 -13.21 3.26
N ARG A 143 27.12 -12.19 3.30
CA ARG A 143 27.54 -10.79 3.29
C ARG A 143 28.19 -10.35 4.60
N ILE A 144 27.75 -10.89 5.75
CA ILE A 144 28.41 -10.67 7.04
C ILE A 144 29.84 -11.22 6.99
N VAL A 145 30.01 -12.51 6.66
CA VAL A 145 31.33 -13.17 6.60
C VAL A 145 32.27 -12.48 5.60
N SER A 146 31.73 -12.01 4.48
CA SER A 146 32.50 -11.31 3.44
C SER A 146 32.75 -9.84 3.75
N LYS A 147 32.39 -9.34 4.94
CA LYS A 147 32.51 -7.93 5.35
C LYS A 147 31.86 -6.94 4.35
N LYS A 148 30.71 -7.34 3.78
CA LYS A 148 29.89 -6.53 2.85
C LYS A 148 28.67 -5.90 3.53
N VAL A 149 28.64 -5.91 4.84
CA VAL A 149 27.64 -5.20 5.66
C VAL A 149 28.39 -4.25 6.59
N GLY A 150 27.73 -3.16 6.97
CA GLY A 150 28.25 -2.21 7.95
C GLY A 150 27.10 -1.69 8.81
N PRO A 151 27.41 -1.18 10.01
CA PRO A 151 26.41 -0.58 10.88
C PRO A 151 25.77 0.64 10.20
N CYS A 152 24.45 0.77 10.33
CA CYS A 152 23.72 1.95 9.90
C CYS A 152 23.56 2.91 11.08
N GLY A 153 24.54 3.77 11.30
CA GLY A 153 24.59 4.70 12.44
C GLY A 153 25.42 4.17 13.63
N PRO A 154 25.23 4.71 14.85
CA PRO A 154 26.04 4.41 16.02
C PRO A 154 25.58 3.10 16.70
N VAL A 155 25.64 1.99 15.97
CA VAL A 155 25.23 0.66 16.45
C VAL A 155 26.37 -0.34 16.29
N GLU A 156 26.31 -1.45 17.03
CA GLU A 156 27.28 -2.54 16.94
C GLU A 156 27.29 -3.20 15.55
N GLU A 157 28.39 -3.85 15.21
CA GLU A 157 28.49 -4.61 13.97
C GLU A 157 27.50 -5.78 13.96
N LEU A 158 26.89 -6.03 12.80
CA LEU A 158 26.00 -7.17 12.61
C LEU A 158 26.80 -8.47 12.60
N THR A 159 26.56 -9.34 13.59
CA THR A 159 27.17 -10.67 13.65
C THR A 159 26.26 -11.75 13.04
N VAL A 160 26.86 -12.88 12.65
CA VAL A 160 26.10 -14.04 12.14
C VAL A 160 25.13 -14.56 13.20
N GLU A 161 25.56 -14.62 14.46
CA GLU A 161 24.73 -15.09 15.57
C GLU A 161 23.51 -14.18 15.78
N SER A 162 23.67 -12.86 15.64
CA SER A 162 22.56 -11.92 15.75
C SER A 162 21.58 -12.05 14.58
N ALA A 163 22.09 -12.24 13.35
CA ALA A 163 21.27 -12.50 12.17
C ALA A 163 20.50 -13.84 12.29
N ASP A 164 21.14 -14.88 12.79
CA ASP A 164 20.54 -16.20 12.97
C ASP A 164 19.44 -16.20 14.05
N ARG A 165 19.63 -15.40 15.12
CA ARG A 165 18.61 -15.23 16.17
C ARG A 165 17.45 -14.31 15.79
N ALA A 166 17.57 -13.51 14.73
CA ALA A 166 16.49 -12.62 14.31
C ALA A 166 15.24 -13.45 13.99
N ILE A 167 14.07 -13.02 14.48
CA ILE A 167 12.80 -13.70 14.22
C ILE A 167 12.38 -13.53 12.77
N ASP A 168 12.56 -12.32 12.23
CA ASP A 168 12.30 -11.99 10.85
C ASP A 168 13.38 -11.07 10.28
N VAL A 169 13.54 -11.09 8.96
CA VAL A 169 14.50 -10.25 8.24
C VAL A 169 13.81 -9.70 7.01
N VAL A 170 13.68 -8.38 6.97
CA VAL A 170 13.02 -7.66 5.88
C VAL A 170 14.00 -6.73 5.18
N ALA A 171 13.82 -6.56 3.88
CA ALA A 171 14.53 -5.57 3.09
C ALA A 171 13.80 -4.22 3.14
N GLN A 172 14.56 -3.13 3.14
CA GLN A 172 14.02 -1.83 2.75
C GLN A 172 13.98 -1.75 1.23
N MET A 173 12.88 -1.27 0.68
CA MET A 173 12.69 -1.07 -0.77
C MET A 173 12.28 0.37 -1.05
N GLY A 174 12.65 0.88 -2.23
CA GLY A 174 12.18 2.16 -2.74
C GLY A 174 10.87 2.01 -3.50
N ALA A 175 10.61 2.93 -4.42
CA ALA A 175 9.39 2.92 -5.25
C ALA A 175 9.48 1.93 -6.44
N GLU A 176 10.67 1.41 -6.73
CA GLU A 176 10.95 0.57 -7.90
C GLU A 176 10.00 -0.64 -8.02
N PRO A 177 9.72 -1.40 -6.94
CA PRO A 177 8.81 -2.54 -7.03
C PRO A 177 7.39 -2.16 -7.48
N TYR A 178 6.90 -0.97 -7.11
CA TYR A 178 5.58 -0.50 -7.56
C TYR A 178 5.59 -0.19 -9.06
N VAL A 179 6.65 0.46 -9.55
CA VAL A 179 6.81 0.80 -10.97
C VAL A 179 6.91 -0.46 -11.83
N ASP A 180 7.67 -1.45 -11.39
CA ASP A 180 7.81 -2.72 -12.11
C ASP A 180 6.49 -3.49 -12.17
N MET A 181 5.71 -3.51 -11.08
CA MET A 181 4.39 -4.14 -11.07
C MET A 181 3.37 -3.44 -11.97
N ASP A 182 3.37 -2.11 -12.03
CA ASP A 182 2.51 -1.36 -12.94
C ASP A 182 2.86 -1.62 -14.41
N ARG A 183 4.15 -1.79 -14.72
CA ARG A 183 4.61 -2.17 -16.06
C ARG A 183 4.16 -3.58 -16.46
N LEU A 184 4.07 -4.51 -15.50
CA LEU A 184 3.57 -5.87 -15.74
C LEU A 184 2.06 -5.89 -16.05
N ARG A 185 1.29 -4.89 -15.60
CA ARG A 185 -0.15 -4.73 -15.89
C ARG A 185 -0.44 -4.05 -17.23
N ALA A 186 0.56 -3.44 -17.88
CA ALA A 186 0.40 -2.82 -19.20
C ALA A 186 0.47 -3.83 -20.37
N VAL A 187 0.57 -5.13 -20.08
CA VAL A 187 0.70 -6.23 -21.07
C VAL A 187 -0.50 -7.21 -21.02
N THR A 188 -1.60 -6.87 -20.33
CA THR A 188 -2.85 -7.66 -20.32
C THR A 188 -4.00 -6.97 -21.03
#